data_AF-A0A952XTK4-F1
#
_entry.id   AF-A0A952XTK4-F1
#
_cell.length_a   1.000
_cell.length_b   1.000
_cell.length_c   1.000
_cell.angle_alpha   90.00
_cell.angle_beta   90.00
_cell.angle_gamma   90.00
#
_symmetry.space_group_name_H-M   'P 1'
#
loop_
_entity.id
_entity.type
_entity.pdbx_description
1 polymer ?
#
loop_
_entity_poly.entity_id
_entity_poly.type
_entity_poly.pdbx_seq_one_letter_code
_entity_poly.pdbx_strand_id
1 'polypeptide(L)'
;MPEGRQSKVYPHLRDFQHLVIGRRYRVVMSFTDYDRGEHPVGEEWIFEGHSFLPYDDGLSLFVAYDDGRTQQIRMRWAPEDQGPVIDGLRNYIRKAQ
;
A
#
# COMPACT_ATOMS: atom_id res chain seq x y z
N MET A 1 -20.27 17.52 -17.27
CA MET A 1 -19.22 17.64 -16.24
C MET A 1 -19.35 16.41 -15.34
N PRO A 2 -18.47 15.40 -15.36
CA PRO A 2 -18.59 14.32 -14.38
C PRO A 2 -17.94 14.78 -13.06
N GLU A 3 -18.84 15.15 -12.16
CA GLU A 3 -18.93 14.83 -10.73
C GLU A 3 -17.64 14.56 -9.96
N GLY A 4 -17.52 15.29 -8.85
CA GLY A 4 -16.36 15.36 -7.99
C GLY A 4 -15.91 14.00 -7.47
N ARG A 5 -14.62 13.74 -7.68
CA ARG A 5 -13.85 12.69 -7.03
C ARG A 5 -13.92 12.92 -5.52
N GLN A 6 -14.91 12.33 -4.85
CA GLN A 6 -14.90 12.23 -3.39
C GLN A 6 -13.68 11.37 -3.05
N SER A 7 -12.58 12.03 -2.67
CA SER A 7 -11.55 11.39 -1.87
C SER A 7 -12.26 10.84 -0.64
N LYS A 8 -12.36 9.52 -0.50
CA LYS A 8 -12.77 8.92 0.77
C LYS A 8 -11.71 9.35 1.78
N VAL A 9 -12.00 10.41 2.52
CA VAL A 9 -11.18 10.80 3.65
C VAL A 9 -11.41 9.72 4.69
N TYR A 10 -10.40 8.91 4.96
CA TYR A 10 -10.41 7.95 6.04
C TYR A 10 -9.73 8.62 7.25
N PRO A 11 -10.49 9.31 8.13
CA PRO A 11 -9.96 10.24 9.13
C PRO A 11 -9.10 9.59 10.24
N HIS A 12 -8.93 8.27 10.22
CA HIS A 12 -8.14 7.51 11.18
C HIS A 12 -6.90 6.83 10.56
N LEU A 13 -6.71 6.91 9.25
CA LEU A 13 -5.52 6.34 8.65
C LEU A 13 -4.28 7.15 9.06
N ARG A 14 -3.21 6.42 9.34
CA ARG A 14 -1.92 6.97 9.76
C ARG A 14 -0.84 6.54 8.78
N ASP A 15 0.27 7.25 8.83
CA ASP A 15 1.52 6.83 8.22
C ASP A 15 1.89 5.41 8.65
N PHE A 16 2.59 4.67 7.79
CA PHE A 16 3.04 3.31 8.05
C PHE A 16 4.52 3.18 7.73
N GLN A 17 5.35 2.92 8.74
CA GLN A 17 6.81 2.91 8.60
C GLN A 17 7.34 4.19 7.92
N HIS A 18 7.82 4.11 6.67
CA HIS A 18 8.28 5.26 5.85
C HIS A 18 7.25 5.76 4.84
N LEU A 19 6.09 5.10 4.76
CA LEU A 19 4.98 5.51 3.91
C LEU A 19 4.21 6.63 4.60
N VAL A 20 4.25 7.81 3.99
CA VAL A 20 3.60 9.03 4.47
C VAL A 20 2.38 9.29 3.60
N ILE A 21 1.24 9.53 4.23
CA ILE A 21 -0.04 9.76 3.52
C ILE A 21 0.09 10.92 2.53
N GLY A 22 -0.48 10.73 1.33
CA GLY A 22 -0.45 11.69 0.23
C GLY A 22 0.89 11.75 -0.51
N ARG A 23 1.86 10.91 -0.18
CA ARG A 23 3.12 10.82 -0.92
C ARG A 23 3.09 9.69 -1.95
N ARG A 24 3.77 9.93 -3.07
CA ARG A 24 3.93 8.97 -4.15
C ARG A 24 5.09 8.02 -3.85
N TYR A 25 4.87 6.76 -4.14
CA TYR A 25 5.84 5.69 -3.99
C TYR A 25 5.92 4.87 -5.28
N ARG A 26 7.08 4.24 -5.48
CA ARG A 26 7.36 3.31 -6.57
C ARG A 26 7.86 1.99 -6.00
N VAL A 27 7.41 0.90 -6.58
CA VAL A 27 7.93 -0.45 -6.35
C VAL A 27 9.30 -0.58 -7.03
N VAL A 28 10.34 -0.87 -6.26
CA VAL A 28 11.73 -1.04 -6.72
C VAL A 28 12.21 -2.49 -6.67
N MET A 29 11.47 -3.36 -5.99
CA MET A 29 11.61 -4.81 -6.00
C MET A 29 10.21 -5.40 -6.02
N SER A 30 9.96 -6.37 -6.89
CA SER A 30 8.63 -6.96 -6.97
C SER A 30 8.28 -7.75 -5.72
N PHE A 31 7.00 -7.77 -5.39
CA PHE A 31 6.45 -8.58 -4.32
C PHE A 31 5.05 -9.05 -4.68
N THR A 32 4.57 -10.06 -3.96
CA THR A 32 3.22 -10.61 -4.14
C THR A 32 2.43 -10.36 -2.88
N ASP A 33 1.23 -9.85 -3.04
CA ASP A 33 0.31 -9.59 -1.94
C ASP A 33 -0.43 -10.88 -1.51
N TYR A 34 -1.27 -10.78 -0.49
CA TYR A 34 -2.07 -11.89 0.03
C TYR A 34 -3.07 -12.45 -1.01
N ASP A 35 -3.54 -11.59 -1.92
CA ASP A 35 -4.50 -11.96 -2.97
C ASP A 35 -3.83 -12.58 -4.20
N ARG A 36 -2.52 -12.83 -4.13
CA ARG A 36 -1.66 -13.27 -5.24
C ARG A 36 -1.52 -12.23 -6.34
N GLY A 37 -1.85 -10.97 -6.04
CA GLY A 37 -1.56 -9.83 -6.88
C GLY A 37 -0.06 -9.58 -6.90
N GLU A 38 0.52 -9.56 -8.09
CA GLU A 38 1.93 -9.17 -8.27
C GLU A 38 2.03 -7.65 -8.37
N HIS A 39 2.97 -7.10 -7.61
CA HIS A 39 3.37 -5.71 -7.65
C HIS A 39 4.74 -5.61 -8.36
N PRO A 40 4.78 -5.31 -9.66
CA PRO A 40 6.01 -5.32 -10.43
C PRO A 40 6.88 -4.09 -10.19
N VAL A 41 8.18 -4.21 -10.46
CA VAL A 41 9.11 -3.07 -10.43
C VAL A 41 8.64 -1.98 -11.40
N GLY A 42 8.61 -0.74 -10.94
CA GLY A 42 8.15 0.42 -11.70
C GLY A 42 6.68 0.78 -11.46
N GLU A 43 5.90 -0.08 -10.80
CA GLU A 43 4.55 0.29 -10.35
C GLU A 43 4.60 1.50 -9.41
N GLU A 44 3.71 2.46 -9.62
CA GLU A 44 3.60 3.67 -8.82
C GLU A 44 2.19 3.91 -8.30
N TRP A 45 2.12 4.46 -7.09
CA TRP A 45 0.86 4.86 -6.47
C TRP A 45 1.08 5.90 -5.36
N ILE A 46 0.02 6.60 -5.00
CA ILE A 46 -0.04 7.51 -3.85
C ILE A 46 -0.51 6.70 -2.64
N PHE A 47 0.23 6.79 -1.53
CA PHE A 47 -0.18 6.16 -0.28
C PHE A 47 -1.33 6.93 0.37
N GLU A 48 -2.45 6.27 0.64
CA GLU A 48 -3.62 6.87 1.30
C GLU A 48 -3.72 6.47 2.78
N GLY A 49 -3.01 5.41 3.20
CA GLY A 49 -2.90 5.01 4.59
C GLY A 49 -2.96 3.50 4.81
N HIS A 50 -3.14 3.06 6.06
CA HIS A 50 -3.18 1.63 6.39
C HIS A 50 -4.19 1.26 7.49
N SER A 51 -4.60 -0.01 7.52
CA SER A 51 -5.26 -0.64 8.65
C SER A 51 -4.59 -1.96 9.00
N PHE A 52 -4.66 -2.35 10.28
CA PHE A 52 -4.10 -3.61 10.78
C PHE A 52 -5.15 -4.37 11.59
N LEU A 53 -5.28 -5.67 11.34
CA LEU A 53 -6.17 -6.61 11.99
C LEU A 53 -5.33 -7.60 12.81
N PRO A 54 -5.16 -7.40 14.14
CA PRO A 54 -4.24 -8.18 14.95
C PRO A 54 -4.54 -9.68 15.01
N TYR A 55 -5.81 -10.08 14.88
CA TYR A 55 -6.18 -11.49 14.97
C TYR A 55 -5.72 -12.32 13.77
N ASP A 56 -5.59 -11.69 12.61
CA ASP A 56 -5.24 -12.36 11.35
C ASP A 56 -3.81 -12.02 10.89
N ASP A 57 -3.09 -11.22 11.68
CA ASP A 57 -1.88 -10.51 11.26
C ASP A 57 -2.09 -9.73 9.94
N GLY A 58 -3.32 -9.29 9.69
CA GLY A 58 -3.74 -8.72 8.42
C GLY A 58 -3.38 -7.24 8.32
N LEU A 59 -2.46 -6.90 7.42
CA LEU A 59 -2.15 -5.51 7.05
C LEU A 59 -2.83 -5.16 5.73
N SER A 60 -3.48 -4.00 5.68
CA SER A 60 -4.01 -3.42 4.44
C SER A 60 -3.36 -2.08 4.17
N LEU A 61 -2.73 -1.92 3.00
CA LEU A 61 -2.25 -0.63 2.51
C LEU A 61 -3.27 -0.10 1.49
N PHE A 62 -3.76 1.12 1.73
CA PHE A 62 -4.66 1.81 0.81
C PHE A 62 -3.85 2.71 -0.11
N VAL A 63 -4.04 2.55 -1.42
CA VAL A 63 -3.26 3.26 -2.43
C VAL A 63 -4.15 3.79 -3.54
N ALA A 64 -3.75 4.89 -4.16
CA ALA A 64 -4.41 5.49 -5.31
C ALA A 64 -3.47 5.58 -6.51
N TYR A 65 -3.96 5.18 -7.68
CA TYR A 65 -3.27 5.31 -8.96
C TYR A 65 -3.67 6.61 -9.65
N ASP A 66 -2.83 7.03 -10.61
CA ASP A 66 -3.02 8.26 -11.38
C ASP A 66 -4.31 8.27 -12.20
N ASP A 67 -4.77 7.09 -12.63
CA ASP A 67 -5.98 6.88 -13.43
C ASP A 67 -7.29 7.08 -12.65
N GLY A 68 -7.23 7.33 -11.33
CA GLY A 68 -8.44 7.44 -10.51
C GLY A 68 -8.71 6.26 -9.60
N ARG A 69 -8.14 5.10 -9.93
CA ARG A 69 -8.40 3.84 -9.23
C ARG A 69 -7.77 3.85 -7.84
N THR A 70 -8.48 3.25 -6.90
CA THR A 70 -7.95 2.95 -5.56
C THR A 70 -7.85 1.43 -5.41
N GLN A 71 -6.84 0.98 -4.69
CA GLN A 71 -6.61 -0.43 -4.38
C GLN A 71 -6.28 -0.60 -2.91
N GLN A 72 -6.74 -1.72 -2.35
CA GLN A 72 -6.33 -2.21 -1.05
C GLN A 72 -5.34 -3.35 -1.28
N ILE A 73 -4.06 -3.11 -0.99
CA ILE A 73 -3.02 -4.15 -1.01
C ILE A 73 -3.09 -4.88 0.32
N ARG A 74 -3.57 -6.11 0.30
CA ARG A 74 -3.71 -6.95 1.51
C ARG A 74 -2.45 -7.77 1.71
N MET A 75 -1.93 -7.81 2.92
CA MET A 75 -0.71 -8.51 3.29
C MET A 75 -0.96 -9.24 4.61
N ARG A 76 -0.29 -10.36 4.84
CA ARG A 76 -0.27 -11.06 6.12
C ARG A 76 1.11 -10.96 6.76
N TRP A 77 1.19 -10.40 7.97
CA TRP A 77 2.41 -10.14 8.71
C TRP A 77 2.90 -11.39 9.46
N ALA A 78 3.06 -12.50 8.74
CA ALA A 78 3.59 -13.75 9.24
C ALA A 78 4.92 -14.09 8.51
N PRO A 79 5.88 -14.75 9.17
CA PRO A 79 7.16 -15.13 8.58
C PRO A 79 7.05 -15.97 7.30
N GLU A 80 6.04 -16.84 7.22
CA GLU A 80 5.75 -17.71 6.08
C GLU A 80 5.01 -17.02 4.93
N ASP A 81 4.50 -15.81 5.16
CA ASP A 81 3.74 -15.02 4.20
C ASP A 81 4.50 -13.73 3.86
N GLN A 82 3.84 -12.56 3.95
CA GLN A 82 4.41 -11.28 3.57
C GLN A 82 5.17 -10.59 4.70
N GLY A 83 5.36 -11.23 5.87
CA GLY A 83 6.12 -10.68 6.99
C GLY A 83 7.50 -10.12 6.60
N PRO A 84 8.35 -10.88 5.87
CA PRO A 84 9.65 -10.37 5.40
C PRO A 84 9.55 -9.14 4.48
N VAL A 85 8.49 -9.06 3.66
CA VAL A 85 8.23 -7.90 2.80
C VAL A 85 7.81 -6.70 3.65
N ILE A 86 6.96 -6.90 4.66
CA ILE A 86 6.49 -5.85 5.55
C ILE A 86 7.64 -5.34 6.43
N ASP A 87 8.42 -6.21 7.06
CA ASP A 87 9.57 -5.81 7.89
C ASP A 87 10.65 -5.12 7.06
N GLY A 88 10.80 -5.55 5.79
CA GLY A 88 11.73 -5.01 4.81
C GLY A 88 11.13 -3.99 3.86
N LEU A 89 9.99 -3.36 4.15
CA LEU A 89 9.16 -2.63 3.16
C LEU A 89 9.94 -1.57 2.38
N ARG A 90 10.91 -0.93 3.03
CA ARG A 90 11.84 0.03 2.42
C ARG A 90 12.59 -0.55 1.22
N ASN A 91 12.93 -1.84 1.22
CA ASN A 91 13.64 -2.51 0.14
C ASN A 91 12.78 -2.73 -1.10
N TYR A 92 11.45 -2.79 -0.91
CA TYR A 92 10.48 -3.01 -1.97
C TYR A 92 9.87 -1.71 -2.49
N ILE A 93 9.69 -0.72 -1.62
CA ILE A 93 8.94 0.50 -1.93
C ILE A 93 9.75 1.73 -1.55
N ARG A 94 9.97 2.62 -2.51
CA ARG A 94 10.70 3.89 -2.32
C ARG A 94 9.83 5.07 -2.69
N LYS A 95 10.07 6.22 -2.04
CA LYS A 95 9.40 7.47 -2.41
C LYS A 95 9.75 7.79 -3.86
N ALA A 96 8.73 8.03 -4.70
CA ALA A 96 8.95 8.52 -6.05
C ALA A 96 9.41 9.99 -5.99
N GLN A 97 10.30 10.37 -6.90
CA GLN A 97 10.83 11.74 -6.98
C GLN A 97 9.75 12.74 -7.41
#